data_AF-A0A419IXV3-F1
#
_entry.id   AF-A0A419IXV3-F1
#
_cell.length_a   1.000
_cell.length_b   1.000
_cell.length_c   1.000
_cell.angle_alpha   90.00
_cell.angle_beta   90.00
_cell.angle_gamma   90.00
#
_symmetry.space_group_name_H-M   'P 1'
#
loop_
_entity.id
_entity.type
_entity.pdbx_description
1 polymer ?
#
loop_
_entity_poly.entity_id
_entity_poly.type
_entity_poly.pdbx_seq_one_letter_code
_entity_poly.pdbx_strand_id
1 'polypeptide(L)'
;MQRLLSQQTHAREIPEAFATNNTNSYVKTIRELTPTSRVDSIPAVVTDNPNLAILYSPLLVYGSVILFFIIFIGLLATQAFLRSLDLRRISTSLVVALIIAVTPLLVRTALQTTTIHTKAASDQTPKNVEIMQKNKHEVVVSWHVGASRVGMVRYGTAPLTQNFGQTVISNNGQKSTVHQVQLEKLQVGVRYELEILSGNGWYNDDGKPIQFVIY
;
A
#
# COMPACT_ATOMS: atom_id res chain seq x y z
N MET A 1 -70.72 33.71 24.32
CA MET A 1 -69.94 33.85 23.06
C MET A 1 -68.56 33.25 23.33
N GLN A 2 -68.29 32.01 22.89
CA GLN A 2 -67.88 31.58 21.54
C GLN A 2 -66.35 31.39 21.45
N ARG A 3 -65.98 30.11 21.25
CA ARG A 3 -64.89 29.55 20.42
C ARG A 3 -63.42 29.81 20.85
N LEU A 4 -62.66 28.77 21.22
CA LEU A 4 -61.95 27.75 20.38
C LEU A 4 -60.76 28.37 19.63
N LEU A 5 -59.50 28.11 20.01
CA LEU A 5 -58.50 27.19 19.38
C LEU A 5 -57.17 28.00 19.34
N SER A 6 -55.92 27.53 19.45
CA SER A 6 -55.27 26.23 19.36
C SER A 6 -53.83 26.35 19.91
N GLN A 7 -53.35 25.26 20.50
CA GLN A 7 -52.01 24.65 20.35
C GLN A 7 -50.76 25.54 20.23
N GLN A 8 -49.82 25.38 21.18
CA GLN A 8 -48.60 24.63 20.87
C GLN A 8 -47.93 24.06 22.12
N THR A 9 -47.88 22.74 22.14
CA THR A 9 -47.08 21.85 22.96
C THR A 9 -45.59 22.03 22.63
N HIS A 10 -44.76 22.29 23.63
CA HIS A 10 -43.48 21.58 23.76
C HIS A 10 -43.13 21.44 25.25
N ALA A 11 -43.40 20.24 25.76
CA ALA A 11 -42.89 19.76 27.02
C ALA A 11 -41.37 19.69 26.93
N ARG A 12 -40.68 20.26 27.91
CA ARG A 12 -39.26 19.97 28.17
C ARG A 12 -39.15 19.50 29.61
N GLU A 13 -39.66 18.30 29.85
CA GLU A 13 -39.40 17.57 31.09
C GLU A 13 -38.07 16.79 30.94
N ILE A 14 -37.07 17.31 31.66
CA ILE A 14 -36.08 16.66 32.57
C ILE A 14 -35.26 15.42 32.08
N PRO A 15 -34.20 14.96 32.81
CA PRO A 15 -32.87 14.72 32.25
C PRO A 15 -32.51 13.22 32.23
N GLU A 16 -31.96 12.73 31.12
CA GLU A 16 -31.44 11.35 31.09
C GLU A 16 -29.93 11.34 30.92
N ALA A 17 -29.27 11.29 32.07
CA ALA A 17 -27.97 10.66 32.19
C ALA A 17 -28.16 9.13 32.07
N PHE A 18 -27.73 8.55 30.95
CA PHE A 18 -27.39 7.14 30.78
C PHE A 18 -26.39 7.07 29.61
N ALA A 19 -25.23 6.43 29.67
CA ALA A 19 -24.58 5.66 30.71
C ALA A 19 -23.06 5.69 30.43
N THR A 20 -22.27 6.06 31.44
CA THR A 20 -20.85 5.65 31.49
C THR A 20 -20.83 4.15 31.76
N ASN A 21 -21.00 3.35 30.70
CA ASN A 21 -20.72 1.93 30.79
C ASN A 21 -19.22 1.74 30.74
N ASN A 22 -18.70 1.49 31.93
CA ASN A 22 -17.36 1.05 32.25
C ASN A 22 -16.92 -0.09 31.31
N THR A 23 -16.22 0.24 30.24
CA THR A 23 -15.23 -0.65 29.63
C THR A 23 -13.96 0.16 29.53
N ASN A 24 -12.85 -0.44 29.97
CA ASN A 24 -11.51 0.08 29.78
C ASN A 24 -11.19 0.09 28.27
N SER A 25 -11.87 0.95 27.49
CA SER A 25 -11.63 1.09 26.06
C SER A 25 -10.33 1.89 25.92
N TYR A 26 -9.25 1.17 25.68
CA TYR A 26 -8.04 1.80 25.19
C TYR A 26 -8.40 2.43 23.83
N VAL A 27 -8.51 3.77 23.81
CA VAL A 27 -8.68 4.56 22.60
C VAL A 27 -7.35 5.28 22.34
N LYS A 28 -6.58 4.80 21.37
CA LYS A 28 -5.41 5.53 20.86
C LYS A 28 -5.80 6.22 19.57
N THR A 29 -5.79 7.56 19.57
CA THR A 29 -6.01 8.37 18.38
C THR A 29 -4.69 8.93 17.87
N ILE A 30 -4.30 8.57 16.65
CA ILE A 30 -3.11 9.12 15.97
C ILE A 30 -3.59 9.99 14.81
N ARG A 31 -3.15 11.25 14.81
CA ARG A 31 -3.68 12.26 13.87
C ARG A 31 -3.25 11.99 12.43
N GLU A 32 -1.96 11.70 12.22
CA GLU A 32 -1.40 11.36 10.90
C GLU A 32 -0.27 10.32 11.09
N LEU A 33 -0.14 9.39 10.15
CA LEU A 33 0.94 8.40 10.14
C LEU A 33 2.06 8.78 9.18
N THR A 34 3.27 8.32 9.50
CA THR A 34 4.47 8.50 8.68
C THR A 34 4.68 7.26 7.80
N PRO A 35 5.01 7.42 6.50
CA PRO A 35 5.32 6.28 5.65
C PRO A 35 6.58 5.55 6.14
N THR A 36 6.52 4.22 6.24
CA THR A 36 7.70 3.39 6.49
C THR A 36 8.63 3.51 5.28
N SER A 37 9.91 3.82 5.49
CA SER A 37 10.94 3.96 4.42
C SER A 37 11.21 2.66 3.64
N ARG A 38 10.43 1.61 3.88
CA ARG A 38 10.61 0.26 3.34
C ARG A 38 9.45 -0.09 2.43
N VAL A 39 9.60 0.20 1.15
CA VAL A 39 8.77 -0.36 0.08
C VAL A 39 9.29 -1.77 -0.17
N ASP A 40 8.92 -2.72 0.70
CA ASP A 40 9.08 -4.13 0.37
C ASP A 40 8.02 -4.48 -0.67
N SER A 41 8.50 -5.00 -1.79
CA SER A 41 7.74 -5.56 -2.92
C SER A 41 6.27 -5.84 -2.62
N ILE A 42 5.39 -5.03 -3.21
CA ILE A 42 3.96 -5.28 -3.31
C ILE A 42 3.80 -6.71 -3.89
N PRO A 43 3.03 -7.62 -3.27
CA PRO A 43 2.63 -8.84 -3.97
C PRO A 43 1.97 -8.41 -5.29
N ALA A 44 2.44 -8.99 -6.39
CA ALA A 44 2.12 -8.64 -7.77
C ALA A 44 0.76 -7.93 -7.91
N VAL A 45 0.78 -6.73 -8.50
CA VAL A 45 -0.41 -5.99 -8.91
C VAL A 45 -1.41 -7.00 -9.48
N VAL A 46 -2.49 -7.25 -8.75
CA VAL A 46 -3.64 -7.96 -9.29
C VAL A 46 -4.25 -6.98 -10.29
N THR A 47 -3.75 -7.04 -11.52
CA THR A 47 -4.37 -6.34 -12.63
C THR A 47 -5.65 -7.12 -12.94
N ASP A 48 -6.81 -6.60 -12.54
CA ASP A 48 -8.12 -7.13 -12.93
C ASP A 48 -8.36 -7.06 -14.46
N ASN A 49 -7.39 -6.54 -15.22
CA ASN A 49 -7.44 -6.47 -16.67
C ASN A 49 -6.57 -7.59 -17.31
N PRO A 50 -7.18 -8.66 -17.84
CA PRO A 50 -6.46 -9.78 -18.43
C PRO A 50 -5.60 -9.38 -19.65
N ASN A 51 -5.90 -8.24 -20.29
CA ASN A 51 -5.17 -7.76 -21.46
C ASN A 51 -3.82 -7.12 -21.13
N LEU A 52 -3.63 -6.64 -19.88
CA LEU A 52 -2.38 -5.99 -19.46
C LEU A 52 -1.42 -6.97 -18.76
N ALA A 53 -1.94 -8.09 -18.23
CA ALA A 53 -1.12 -9.14 -17.60
C ALA A 53 -0.10 -9.77 -18.57
N ILE A 54 -0.43 -9.81 -19.87
CA ILE A 54 0.43 -10.36 -20.92
C ILE A 54 1.73 -9.55 -21.08
N LEU A 55 1.67 -8.23 -20.89
CA LEU A 55 2.80 -7.30 -21.06
C LEU A 55 3.86 -7.43 -19.96
N TYR A 56 3.51 -8.02 -18.81
CA TYR A 56 4.40 -8.23 -17.67
C TYR A 56 4.76 -9.70 -17.46
N SER A 57 4.40 -10.57 -18.41
CA SER A 57 4.76 -11.98 -18.31
C SER A 57 6.29 -12.13 -18.29
N PRO A 58 6.87 -12.91 -17.35
CA PRO A 58 8.30 -13.16 -17.30
C PRO A 58 8.85 -13.63 -18.66
N LEU A 59 8.04 -14.38 -19.40
CA LEU A 59 8.36 -14.88 -20.73
C LEU A 59 8.63 -13.77 -21.74
N LEU A 60 7.88 -12.67 -21.73
CA LEU A 60 8.05 -11.56 -22.69
C LEU A 60 9.29 -10.72 -22.35
N VAL A 61 9.52 -10.51 -21.05
CA VAL A 61 10.71 -9.79 -20.55
C VAL A 61 11.98 -10.59 -20.86
N TYR A 62 12.08 -11.85 -20.41
CA TYR A 62 13.27 -12.67 -20.66
C TYR A 62 13.40 -13.09 -22.12
N GLY A 63 12.29 -13.27 -22.84
CA GLY A 63 12.29 -13.59 -24.27
C GLY A 63 12.90 -12.47 -25.11
N SER A 64 12.59 -11.21 -24.81
CA SER A 64 13.20 -10.06 -25.51
C SER A 64 14.72 -9.98 -25.30
N VAL A 65 15.20 -10.31 -24.09
CA VAL A 65 16.63 -10.31 -23.76
C VAL A 65 17.35 -11.45 -24.48
N ILE A 66 16.79 -12.66 -24.48
CA ILE A 66 17.38 -13.82 -25.18
C ILE A 66 17.46 -13.54 -26.69
N LEU A 67 16.40 -12.99 -27.28
CA LEU A 67 16.36 -12.65 -28.69
C LEU A 67 17.40 -11.58 -29.06
N PHE A 68 17.62 -10.59 -28.18
CA PHE A 68 18.70 -9.62 -28.34
C PHE A 68 20.08 -10.28 -28.38
N PHE A 69 20.39 -11.20 -27.46
CA PHE A 69 21.67 -11.90 -27.47
C PHE A 69 21.86 -12.79 -28.71
N ILE A 70 20.80 -13.44 -29.20
CA ILE A 70 20.87 -14.24 -30.43
C ILE A 70 21.22 -13.36 -31.64
N ILE A 71 20.55 -12.21 -31.78
CA ILE A 71 20.83 -11.26 -32.88
C ILE A 71 22.25 -10.69 -32.75
N PHE A 72 22.65 -10.31 -31.54
CA PHE A 72 23.97 -9.75 -31.27
C PHE A 72 25.10 -10.73 -31.59
N ILE A 73 24.98 -11.99 -31.15
CA ILE A 73 25.96 -13.04 -31.44
C ILE A 73 25.97 -13.37 -32.94
N GLY A 74 24.81 -13.40 -33.59
CA GLY A 74 24.69 -13.60 -35.04
C GLY A 74 25.44 -12.52 -35.83
N LEU A 75 25.24 -11.25 -35.48
CA LEU A 75 25.93 -10.12 -36.10
C LEU A 75 27.46 -10.19 -35.88
N LEU A 76 27.90 -10.53 -34.67
CA LEU A 76 29.33 -10.72 -34.37
C LEU A 76 29.94 -11.88 -35.17
N ALA A 77 29.22 -13.00 -35.30
CA ALA A 77 29.68 -14.16 -36.06
C ALA A 77 29.77 -13.84 -37.55
N THR A 78 28.78 -13.15 -38.13
CA THR A 78 28.83 -12.69 -39.52
C THR A 78 29.99 -11.73 -39.76
N GLN A 79 30.25 -10.81 -38.83
CA GLN A 79 31.35 -9.85 -38.90
C GLN A 79 32.73 -10.53 -38.80
N ALA A 80 32.85 -11.59 -37.98
CA ALA A 80 34.06 -12.40 -37.87
C ALA A 80 34.31 -13.26 -39.12
N PHE A 81 33.25 -13.82 -39.70
CA PHE A 81 33.35 -14.72 -40.87
C PHE A 81 33.66 -13.96 -42.17
N LEU A 82 33.20 -12.71 -42.31
CA LEU A 82 33.43 -11.88 -43.49
C LEU A 82 34.84 -11.24 -43.56
N ARG A 83 35.73 -11.53 -42.60
CA ARG A 83 37.20 -11.30 -42.56
C ARG A 83 37.76 -10.24 -43.54
N SER A 84 37.15 -9.07 -43.56
CA SER A 84 37.60 -7.85 -44.22
C SER A 84 37.54 -6.79 -43.13
N LEU A 85 38.70 -6.53 -42.54
CA LEU A 85 38.89 -5.58 -41.46
C LEU A 85 38.82 -4.15 -42.02
N ASP A 86 37.64 -3.76 -42.46
CA ASP A 86 37.35 -2.38 -42.80
C ASP A 86 37.01 -1.66 -41.48
N LEU A 87 38.01 -1.04 -40.86
CA LEU A 87 37.91 -0.37 -39.54
C LEU A 87 36.72 0.60 -39.46
N ARG A 88 36.35 1.22 -40.58
CA ARG A 88 35.18 2.10 -40.70
C ARG A 88 33.85 1.37 -40.56
N ARG A 89 33.76 0.11 -41.00
CA ARG A 89 32.57 -0.75 -40.83
C ARG A 89 32.49 -1.31 -39.42
N ILE A 90 33.64 -1.58 -38.79
CA ILE A 90 33.71 -2.00 -37.40
C ILE A 90 33.25 -0.88 -36.46
N SER A 91 33.68 0.36 -36.70
CA SER A 91 33.23 1.51 -35.89
C SER A 91 31.73 1.77 -36.02
N THR A 92 31.15 1.62 -37.22
CA THR A 92 29.69 1.81 -37.42
C THR A 92 28.88 0.69 -36.76
N SER A 93 29.30 -0.57 -36.88
CA SER A 93 28.64 -1.68 -36.20
C SER A 93 28.73 -1.55 -34.68
N LEU A 94 29.87 -1.12 -34.15
CA LEU A 94 30.07 -0.88 -32.71
C LEU A 94 29.14 0.21 -32.17
N VAL A 95 28.99 1.32 -32.91
CA VAL A 95 28.09 2.41 -32.52
C VAL A 95 26.63 1.96 -32.54
N VAL A 96 26.21 1.22 -33.57
CA VAL A 96 24.84 0.69 -33.65
C VAL A 96 24.58 -0.31 -32.51
N ALA A 97 25.51 -1.21 -32.24
CA ALA A 97 25.40 -2.15 -31.13
C ALA A 97 25.34 -1.45 -29.77
N LEU A 98 26.12 -0.38 -29.58
CA LEU A 98 26.10 0.43 -28.36
C LEU A 98 24.73 1.10 -28.16
N ILE A 99 24.16 1.68 -29.21
CA ILE A 99 22.84 2.33 -29.14
C ILE A 99 21.75 1.30 -28.77
N ILE A 100 21.76 0.13 -29.40
CA ILE A 100 20.79 -0.92 -29.08
C ILE A 100 20.99 -1.44 -27.64
N ALA A 101 22.23 -1.59 -27.17
CA ALA A 101 22.52 -2.05 -25.82
C ALA A 101 22.14 -1.02 -24.72
N VAL A 102 22.23 0.27 -25.01
CA VAL A 102 21.89 1.35 -24.06
C VAL A 102 20.37 1.57 -23.96
N THR A 103 19.60 1.21 -24.98
CA THR A 103 18.15 1.47 -25.03
C THR A 103 17.36 0.78 -23.89
N PRO A 104 17.53 -0.52 -23.59
CA PRO A 104 16.85 -1.16 -22.46
C PRO A 104 17.26 -0.58 -21.10
N LEU A 105 18.51 -0.14 -20.98
CA LEU A 105 19.02 0.45 -19.75
C LEU A 105 18.36 1.82 -19.49
N LEU A 106 18.23 2.64 -20.52
CA LEU A 106 17.51 3.93 -20.45
C LEU A 106 16.03 3.75 -20.11
N VAL A 107 15.36 2.77 -20.72
CA VAL A 107 13.96 2.44 -20.41
C VAL A 107 13.84 2.01 -18.95
N ARG A 108 14.75 1.15 -18.46
CA ARG A 108 14.76 0.72 -17.04
C ARG A 108 14.96 1.89 -16.09
N THR A 109 15.88 2.81 -16.38
CA THR A 109 16.11 3.99 -15.52
C THR A 109 14.95 4.99 -15.58
N ALA A 110 14.35 5.21 -16.76
CA ALA A 110 13.19 6.09 -16.93
C ALA A 110 11.96 5.54 -16.18
N LEU A 111 11.77 4.22 -16.19
CA LEU A 111 10.74 3.53 -15.40
C LEU A 111 11.03 3.52 -13.90
N GLN A 112 12.30 3.64 -13.48
CA GLN A 112 12.69 3.70 -12.07
C GLN A 112 12.57 5.11 -11.46
N THR A 113 12.47 6.17 -12.27
CA THR A 113 12.42 7.55 -11.79
C THR A 113 11.03 8.12 -11.51
N THR A 114 9.94 7.37 -11.71
CA THR A 114 8.59 7.82 -11.32
C THR A 114 8.23 7.38 -9.89
N THR A 115 9.10 7.68 -8.93
CA THR A 115 8.69 7.79 -7.53
C THR A 115 9.07 9.20 -7.07
N ILE A 116 8.50 10.18 -7.76
CA ILE A 116 8.50 11.56 -7.30
C ILE A 116 7.64 11.57 -6.04
N HIS A 117 8.29 11.54 -4.88
CA HIS A 117 7.67 11.85 -3.60
C HIS A 117 7.28 13.34 -3.63
N THR A 118 6.10 13.63 -4.18
CA THR A 118 5.45 14.92 -3.97
C THR A 118 5.04 14.98 -2.50
N LYS A 119 5.71 15.84 -1.72
CA LYS A 119 5.32 16.23 -0.35
C LYS A 119 4.03 17.08 -0.36
N ALA A 120 3.01 16.69 -1.12
CA ALA A 120 1.65 17.00 -0.74
C ALA A 120 1.29 15.96 0.32
N ALA A 121 0.71 16.35 1.45
CA ALA A 121 0.18 15.40 2.43
C ALA A 121 -0.78 14.47 1.67
N SER A 122 -0.27 13.29 1.30
CA SER A 122 -0.86 12.57 0.19
C SER A 122 -2.23 12.10 0.63
N ASP A 123 -3.18 12.18 -0.26
CA ASP A 123 -4.50 11.55 -0.20
C ASP A 123 -4.45 10.07 0.24
N GLN A 124 -3.25 9.48 0.30
CA GLN A 124 -2.92 8.12 0.70
C GLN A 124 -2.58 7.99 2.18
N THR A 125 -2.22 9.07 2.85
CA THR A 125 -1.78 9.04 4.25
C THR A 125 -2.96 8.74 5.17
N PRO A 126 -2.92 7.66 5.98
CA PRO A 126 -3.93 7.40 6.99
C PRO A 126 -3.99 8.54 8.00
N LYS A 127 -5.21 9.02 8.25
CA LYS A 127 -5.52 10.09 9.21
C LYS A 127 -6.54 9.61 10.21
N ASN A 128 -6.54 10.23 11.40
CA ASN A 128 -7.48 9.90 12.48
C ASN A 128 -7.52 8.40 12.73
N VAL A 129 -6.35 7.78 12.89
CA VAL A 129 -6.25 6.36 13.21
C VAL A 129 -6.76 6.17 14.62
N GLU A 130 -7.77 5.34 14.79
CA GLU A 130 -8.36 5.01 16.07
C GLU A 130 -8.24 3.51 16.30
N ILE A 131 -7.73 3.14 17.47
CA ILE A 131 -7.68 1.75 17.95
C ILE A 131 -8.63 1.68 19.13
N MET A 132 -9.68 0.88 19.01
CA MET A 132 -10.71 0.70 20.04
C MET A 132 -10.80 -0.77 20.44
N GLN A 133 -10.57 -1.05 21.72
CA GLN A 133 -10.83 -2.38 22.28
C GLN A 133 -12.34 -2.65 22.36
N LYS A 134 -12.80 -3.73 21.72
CA LYS A 134 -14.21 -4.18 21.79
C LYS A 134 -14.44 -5.13 22.95
N ASN A 135 -13.52 -6.06 23.16
CA ASN A 135 -13.53 -7.03 24.27
C ASN A 135 -12.10 -7.49 24.59
N LYS A 136 -11.93 -8.53 25.42
CA LYS A 136 -10.63 -9.05 25.86
C LYS A 136 -9.79 -9.72 24.77
N HIS A 137 -10.36 -9.98 23.60
CA HIS A 137 -9.72 -10.69 22.49
C HIS A 137 -9.89 -9.97 21.15
N GLU A 138 -10.47 -8.78 21.16
CA GLU A 138 -10.88 -8.08 19.94
C GLU A 138 -10.61 -6.58 20.02
N VAL A 139 -9.99 -6.07 18.96
CA VAL A 139 -9.69 -4.66 18.75
C VAL A 139 -10.16 -4.26 17.37
N VAL A 140 -10.80 -3.10 17.27
CA VAL A 140 -11.17 -2.48 16.00
C VAL A 140 -10.20 -1.35 15.71
N VAL A 141 -9.63 -1.36 14.51
CA VAL A 141 -8.75 -0.31 14.00
C VAL A 141 -9.48 0.40 12.87
N SER A 142 -9.63 1.72 12.97
CA SER A 142 -10.25 2.54 11.94
C SER A 142 -9.35 3.71 11.54
N TRP A 143 -9.47 4.16 10.29
CA TRP A 143 -8.72 5.31 9.77
C TRP A 143 -9.39 5.92 8.54
N HIS A 144 -8.97 7.13 8.20
CA HIS A 144 -9.45 7.89 7.05
C HIS A 144 -8.33 8.14 6.04
N VAL A 145 -8.69 8.21 4.76
CA VAL A 145 -7.78 8.58 3.66
C VAL A 145 -8.48 9.58 2.75
N GLY A 146 -7.69 10.40 2.05
CA GLY A 146 -8.21 11.48 1.20
C GLY A 146 -8.87 11.00 -0.10
N ALA A 147 -8.53 9.81 -0.60
CA ALA A 147 -9.18 9.23 -1.78
C ALA A 147 -9.44 7.72 -1.63
N SER A 148 -10.54 7.26 -2.23
CA SER A 148 -11.04 5.89 -2.08
C SER A 148 -10.06 4.85 -2.58
N ARG A 149 -9.72 3.87 -1.74
CA ARG A 149 -8.72 2.82 -2.02
C ARG A 149 -8.96 1.61 -1.14
N VAL A 150 -8.22 0.53 -1.39
CA VAL A 150 -8.17 -0.62 -0.47
C VAL A 150 -7.14 -0.32 0.62
N GLY A 151 -7.46 -0.71 1.85
CA GLY A 151 -6.57 -0.57 2.99
C GLY A 151 -6.39 -1.90 3.72
N MET A 152 -5.25 -2.09 4.38
CA MET A 152 -4.97 -3.30 5.17
C MET A 152 -4.26 -2.94 6.46
N VAL A 153 -4.35 -3.80 7.45
CA VAL A 153 -3.56 -3.72 8.68
C VAL A 153 -2.70 -4.97 8.76
N ARG A 154 -1.41 -4.79 9.04
CA ARG A 154 -0.52 -5.86 9.47
C ARG A 154 -0.30 -5.71 10.97
N TYR A 155 -0.52 -6.77 11.73
CA TYR A 155 -0.39 -6.74 13.19
C TYR A 155 0.23 -8.03 13.72
N GLY A 156 0.84 -7.96 14.91
CA GLY A 156 1.48 -9.10 15.55
C GLY A 156 1.98 -8.75 16.94
N THR A 157 2.46 -9.73 17.68
CA THR A 157 3.10 -9.48 18.98
C THR A 157 4.41 -8.72 18.79
N ALA A 158 4.70 -7.77 19.67
CA ALA A 158 5.93 -6.99 19.59
C ALA A 158 7.18 -7.88 19.84
N PRO A 159 8.26 -7.74 19.05
CA PRO A 159 8.40 -6.86 17.90
C PRO A 159 7.71 -7.42 16.64
N LEU A 160 7.03 -6.55 15.90
CA LEU A 160 6.40 -6.91 14.62
C LEU A 160 7.49 -7.24 13.60
N THR A 161 7.55 -8.50 13.21
CA THR A 161 8.44 -8.99 12.17
C THR A 161 7.61 -9.48 10.99
N GLN A 162 8.11 -9.29 9.78
CA GLN A 162 7.37 -9.54 8.54
C GLN A 162 6.87 -11.00 8.40
N ASN A 163 7.56 -11.95 9.01
CA ASN A 163 7.21 -13.37 8.96
C ASN A 163 6.15 -13.79 10.00
N PHE A 164 5.91 -12.96 11.02
CA PHE A 164 5.02 -13.29 12.15
C PHE A 164 3.83 -12.34 12.26
N GLY A 165 3.74 -11.33 11.39
CA GLY A 165 2.59 -10.43 11.29
C GLY A 165 1.44 -11.05 10.51
N GLN A 166 0.24 -11.00 11.07
CA GLN A 166 -1.00 -11.32 10.36
C GLN A 166 -1.48 -10.08 9.59
N THR A 167 -1.97 -10.27 8.38
CA THR A 167 -2.54 -9.19 7.56
C THR A 167 -4.04 -9.35 7.45
N VAL A 168 -4.78 -8.28 7.72
CA VAL A 168 -6.23 -8.24 7.60
C VAL A 168 -6.63 -7.10 6.68
N ILE A 169 -7.51 -7.40 5.73
CA ILE A 169 -7.97 -6.46 4.73
C ILE A 169 -9.14 -5.66 5.29
N SER A 170 -9.11 -4.34 5.19
CA SER A 170 -10.23 -3.49 5.58
C SER A 170 -11.44 -3.68 4.68
N ASN A 171 -12.63 -3.50 5.24
CA ASN A 171 -13.90 -3.46 4.49
C ASN A 171 -14.07 -4.63 3.49
N ASN A 172 -13.56 -5.82 3.82
CA ASN A 172 -13.59 -7.00 2.95
C ASN A 172 -13.01 -6.76 1.54
N GLY A 173 -12.01 -5.88 1.42
CA GLY A 173 -11.33 -5.56 0.16
C GLY A 173 -12.01 -4.48 -0.67
N GLN A 174 -13.09 -3.88 -0.19
CA GLN A 174 -13.76 -2.78 -0.89
C GLN A 174 -12.96 -1.47 -0.78
N LYS A 175 -12.99 -0.68 -1.86
CA LYS A 175 -12.37 0.66 -1.86
C LYS A 175 -13.23 1.63 -1.06
N SER A 176 -12.61 2.36 -0.14
CA SER A 176 -13.29 3.37 0.68
C SER A 176 -12.34 4.49 1.08
N THR A 177 -12.90 5.62 1.53
CA THR A 177 -12.16 6.68 2.25
C THR A 177 -12.14 6.46 3.75
N VAL A 178 -13.05 5.62 4.26
CA VAL A 178 -13.16 5.22 5.66
C VAL A 178 -12.92 3.73 5.75
N HIS A 179 -11.93 3.33 6.53
CA HIS A 179 -11.50 1.96 6.67
C HIS A 179 -11.74 1.47 8.08
N GLN A 180 -12.14 0.20 8.19
CA GLN A 180 -12.24 -0.50 9.46
C GLN A 180 -11.72 -1.93 9.32
N VAL A 181 -10.95 -2.36 10.32
CA VAL A 181 -10.44 -3.72 10.46
C VAL A 181 -10.75 -4.22 11.87
N GLN A 182 -11.27 -5.44 11.97
CA GLN A 182 -11.44 -6.15 13.22
C GLN A 182 -10.29 -7.13 13.40
N LEU A 183 -9.53 -6.96 14.48
CA LEU A 183 -8.46 -7.84 14.91
C LEU A 183 -9.03 -8.77 15.98
N GLU A 184 -8.91 -10.07 15.78
CA GLU A 184 -9.52 -11.09 16.64
C GLU A 184 -8.46 -12.03 17.24
N LYS A 185 -8.87 -12.84 18.23
CA LYS A 185 -8.04 -13.87 18.88
C LYS A 185 -6.77 -13.29 19.54
N LEU A 186 -6.88 -12.07 20.05
CA LEU A 186 -5.80 -11.38 20.73
C LEU A 186 -5.66 -11.88 22.17
N GLN A 187 -4.46 -11.87 22.72
CA GLN A 187 -4.17 -12.32 24.08
C GLN A 187 -4.14 -11.12 25.04
N VAL A 188 -4.80 -11.27 26.19
CA VAL A 188 -4.82 -10.25 27.25
C VAL A 188 -3.40 -10.05 27.83
N GLY A 189 -3.02 -8.80 28.07
CA GLY A 189 -1.73 -8.43 28.64
C GLY A 189 -0.54 -8.54 27.68
N VAL A 190 -0.75 -8.94 26.43
CA VAL A 190 0.30 -9.03 25.41
C VAL A 190 0.43 -7.70 24.68
N ARG A 191 1.68 -7.27 24.44
CA ARG A 191 1.99 -6.09 23.64
C ARG A 191 1.93 -6.44 22.15
N TYR A 192 1.10 -5.71 21.43
CA TYR A 192 0.96 -5.82 19.98
C TYR A 192 1.52 -4.59 19.29
N GLU A 193 1.95 -4.80 18.05
CA GLU A 193 2.40 -3.79 17.12
C GLU A 193 1.65 -3.94 15.81
N LEU A 194 1.29 -2.82 15.19
CA LEU A 194 0.64 -2.80 13.88
C LEU A 194 1.18 -1.71 12.95
N GLU A 195 1.00 -1.95 11.66
CA GLU A 195 1.24 -1.00 10.57
C GLU A 195 0.03 -1.00 9.62
N ILE A 196 -0.23 0.14 9.00
CA ILE A 196 -1.37 0.33 8.09
C ILE A 196 -0.85 0.41 6.66
N LEU A 197 -1.36 -0.45 5.77
CA LEU A 197 -1.15 -0.33 4.33
C LEU A 197 -2.21 0.60 3.75
N SER A 198 -1.75 1.63 3.04
CA SER A 198 -2.62 2.51 2.26
C SER A 198 -1.94 2.91 0.96
N GLY A 199 -2.66 2.81 -0.15
CA GLY A 199 -2.04 3.01 -1.48
C GLY A 199 -0.90 2.02 -1.70
N ASN A 200 0.31 2.54 -1.89
CA ASN A 200 1.49 1.73 -2.22
C ASN A 200 2.46 1.54 -1.04
N GLY A 201 2.11 2.00 0.16
CA GLY A 201 3.04 2.07 1.29
C GLY A 201 2.44 1.64 2.62
N TRP A 202 3.31 1.09 3.46
CA TRP A 202 3.02 0.87 4.89
C TRP A 202 3.27 2.16 5.66
N TYR A 203 2.45 2.41 6.67
CA TYR A 203 2.45 3.60 7.50
C TYR A 203 2.55 3.22 8.97
N ASN A 204 3.31 4.00 9.72
CA ASN A 204 3.64 3.79 11.12
C ASN A 204 3.61 5.13 11.91
N ASP A 205 3.88 5.07 13.21
CA ASP A 205 3.89 6.20 14.13
C ASP A 205 5.33 6.75 14.22
N ASP A 206 5.71 7.62 13.28
CA ASP A 206 7.03 8.28 13.22
C ASP A 206 8.24 7.32 13.27
N GLY A 207 8.21 6.30 12.42
CA GLY A 207 9.30 5.31 12.31
C GLY A 207 9.18 4.17 13.32
N LYS A 208 8.12 4.14 14.14
CA LYS A 208 7.82 3.04 15.06
C LYS A 208 6.46 2.42 14.74
N PRO A 209 6.32 1.09 14.77
CA PRO A 209 5.01 0.45 14.66
C PRO A 209 4.05 0.96 15.73
N ILE A 210 2.76 1.01 15.41
CA ILE A 210 1.73 1.47 16.34
C ILE A 210 1.54 0.40 17.40
N GLN A 211 1.86 0.74 18.65
CA GLN A 211 1.75 -0.18 19.78
C GLN A 211 0.40 -0.07 20.50
N PHE A 212 -0.11 -1.22 20.94
CA PHE A 212 -1.28 -1.31 21.82
C PHE A 212 -1.20 -2.55 22.74
N VAL A 213 -1.95 -2.51 23.84
CA VAL A 213 -2.08 -3.62 24.81
C VAL A 213 -3.57 -3.76 25.13
N ILE A 214 -4.02 -4.99 25.31
CA ILE A 214 -5.41 -5.31 25.66
C ILE A 214 -5.46 -5.71 27.12
N TYR A 215 -6.45 -5.18 27.84
CA TYR A 215 -6.66 -5.42 29.27
C TYR A 215 -7.94 -6.21 29.53
#